data_AF-A0A843CH04-F1
#
_entry.id   AF-A0A843CH04-F1
#
_cell.length_a   1.000
_cell.length_b   1.000
_cell.length_c   1.000
_cell.angle_alpha   90.00
_cell.angle_beta   90.00
_cell.angle_gamma   90.00
#
_symmetry.space_group_name_H-M   'P 1'
#
loop_
_entity.id
_entity.type
_entity.pdbx_description
1 polymer ?
#
loop_
_entity_poly.entity_id
_entity_poly.type
_entity_poly.pdbx_seq_one_letter_code
_entity_poly.pdbx_strand_id
1 'polypeptide(L)'
;MKTSNGNKNNRTDIETSNDVSRSMSGERRPGTVVGFKTDSIVAPWSKWANRFVIAAIIQGALAASATAFLLYDSQYGTPGAAKIVAGGGAGNWLTVGYLGFVIFGPLAAAVTSLFYQHLESHLRAPYTGISNVFAWLHLVLMNVGVTGATWLMWIGGWRAVNFISTTGASAFCKANATDPSCSVHVQILGPLVTPIGAFALVALIGAFAGGLGYVAAWRRAPRQ
;
A
#
# COMPACT_ATOMS: atom_id res chain seq x y z
N MET A 1 30.25 23.20 70.50
CA MET A 1 30.25 23.49 71.95
C MET A 1 28.80 23.74 72.37
N LYS A 2 28.35 22.99 73.40
CA LYS A 2 27.12 23.04 74.25
C LYS A 2 26.22 24.29 74.18
N THR A 3 24.90 24.34 74.45
CA THR A 3 23.77 23.49 74.94
C THR A 3 22.55 24.45 74.95
N SER A 4 21.28 24.05 74.83
CA SER A 4 20.34 23.82 75.96
C SER A 4 18.92 24.07 75.39
N ASN A 5 17.97 23.13 75.31
CA ASN A 5 17.22 22.39 76.33
C ASN A 5 16.11 23.23 77.03
N GLY A 6 14.87 22.72 76.99
CA GLY A 6 13.66 23.38 77.51
C GLY A 6 12.38 22.54 77.39
N ASN A 7 12.41 21.36 78.01
CA ASN A 7 11.29 20.42 78.26
C ASN A 7 10.22 21.00 79.21
N LYS A 8 8.94 20.59 79.06
CA LYS A 8 8.06 20.21 80.19
C LYS A 8 6.77 19.50 79.73
N ASN A 9 6.65 18.25 80.18
CA ASN A 9 5.48 17.36 80.12
C ASN A 9 4.56 17.54 81.35
N ASN A 10 3.28 17.18 81.19
CA ASN A 10 2.36 16.52 82.15
C ASN A 10 1.03 16.32 81.38
N ARG A 11 0.49 15.14 81.03
CA ARG A 11 0.23 13.83 81.67
C ARG A 11 -0.84 13.84 82.77
N THR A 12 -1.97 13.19 82.48
CA THR A 12 -2.77 12.21 83.26
C THR A 12 -4.11 12.03 82.52
N ASP A 13 -4.88 10.94 82.48
CA ASP A 13 -4.76 9.49 82.66
C ASP A 13 -6.10 8.91 82.10
N ILE A 14 -6.06 7.84 81.28
CA ILE A 14 -6.67 6.50 81.52
C ILE A 14 -8.21 6.46 81.69
N GLU A 15 -8.92 5.87 80.71
CA GLU A 15 -10.07 4.97 80.95
C GLU A 15 -10.35 4.03 79.74
N THR A 16 -9.90 2.79 79.89
CA THR A 16 -10.52 1.48 79.57
C THR A 16 -11.71 1.29 78.61
N SER A 17 -11.54 0.31 77.71
CA SER A 17 -12.40 -0.89 77.46
C SER A 17 -13.85 -0.75 76.94
N ASN A 18 -14.01 -1.26 75.70
CA ASN A 18 -15.07 -2.11 75.15
C ASN A 18 -16.58 -1.79 75.30
N ASP A 19 -17.26 -2.06 74.17
CA ASP A 19 -18.69 -2.28 73.96
C ASP A 19 -19.62 -1.06 73.97
N VAL A 20 -20.18 -0.72 72.81
CA VAL A 20 -21.56 -1.08 72.44
C VAL A 20 -21.84 -0.60 71.01
N SER A 21 -22.12 -1.58 70.16
CA SER A 21 -22.67 -1.47 68.83
C SER A 21 -23.99 -0.68 68.80
N ARG A 22 -24.12 0.35 67.94
CA ARG A 22 -25.39 0.65 67.25
C ARG A 22 -25.23 1.71 66.16
N SER A 23 -25.41 1.25 64.92
CA SER A 23 -26.23 1.88 63.88
C SER A 23 -26.01 3.38 63.59
N MET A 24 -25.25 3.69 62.54
CA MET A 24 -25.70 4.62 61.52
C MET A 24 -25.18 4.20 60.15
N SER A 25 -26.10 3.79 59.29
CA SER A 25 -25.89 3.65 57.85
C SER A 25 -25.59 5.03 57.25
N GLY A 26 -24.30 5.32 57.06
CA GLY A 26 -23.83 6.43 56.25
C GLY A 26 -23.43 5.91 54.88
N GLU A 27 -24.38 5.95 53.95
CA GLU A 27 -24.25 5.74 52.51
C GLU A 27 -22.96 6.37 51.94
N ARG A 28 -21.87 5.61 51.85
CA ARG A 28 -20.73 6.00 51.00
C ARG A 28 -21.15 5.75 49.57
N ARG A 29 -21.66 6.79 48.91
CA ARG A 29 -21.77 6.81 47.45
C ARG A 29 -20.39 6.51 46.88
N PRO A 30 -20.20 5.43 46.08
CA PRO A 30 -18.97 5.28 45.33
C PRO A 30 -18.87 6.48 44.40
N GLY A 31 -17.79 7.25 44.55
CA GLY A 31 -17.49 8.34 43.64
C GLY A 31 -17.53 7.81 42.22
N THR A 32 -18.40 8.38 41.41
CA THR A 32 -18.37 8.21 39.97
C THR A 32 -16.97 8.62 39.53
N VAL A 33 -16.12 7.63 39.29
CA VAL A 33 -14.91 7.82 38.49
C VAL A 33 -15.46 8.21 37.13
N VAL A 34 -15.53 9.52 36.89
CA VAL A 34 -15.78 10.08 35.57
C VAL A 34 -14.66 9.50 34.73
N GLY A 35 -14.99 8.45 33.98
CA GLY A 35 -14.06 7.82 33.06
C GLY A 35 -13.53 8.92 32.17
N PHE A 36 -12.26 9.26 32.38
CA PHE A 36 -11.50 10.01 31.41
C PHE A 36 -11.50 9.10 30.19
N LYS A 37 -12.46 9.33 29.28
CA LYS A 37 -12.40 8.79 27.95
C LYS A 37 -11.13 9.42 27.42
N THR A 38 -10.05 8.64 27.45
CA THR A 38 -8.85 8.97 26.72
C THR A 38 -9.32 8.98 25.28
N ASP A 39 -9.85 10.11 24.83
CA ASP A 39 -9.94 10.46 23.44
C ASP A 39 -8.49 10.51 23.02
N SER A 40 -7.96 9.32 22.73
CA SER A 40 -6.67 9.14 22.12
C SER A 40 -6.69 10.13 20.96
N ILE A 41 -5.83 11.14 21.02
CA ILE A 41 -5.64 12.14 19.97
C ILE A 41 -4.94 11.43 18.80
N VAL A 42 -5.56 10.35 18.35
CA VAL A 42 -5.18 9.53 17.21
C VAL A 42 -6.15 10.00 16.15
N ALA A 43 -5.60 10.60 15.10
CA ALA A 43 -6.37 10.99 13.93
C ALA A 43 -7.28 9.81 13.54
N PRO A 44 -8.58 10.02 13.29
CA PRO A 44 -9.50 8.93 13.02
C PRO A 44 -8.95 8.08 11.87
N TRP A 45 -8.66 6.81 12.17
CA TRP A 45 -7.91 5.93 11.28
C TRP A 45 -8.67 5.69 9.97
N SER A 46 -8.05 6.02 8.83
CA SER A 46 -8.67 5.78 7.51
C SER A 46 -8.64 4.29 7.18
N LYS A 47 -9.82 3.68 7.10
CA LYS A 47 -9.96 2.27 6.74
C LYS A 47 -9.48 2.02 5.31
N TRP A 48 -9.72 2.98 4.42
CA TRP A 48 -9.34 2.88 3.02
C TRP A 48 -7.86 3.11 2.79
N ALA A 49 -7.24 4.07 3.48
CA ALA A 49 -5.79 4.26 3.41
C ALA A 49 -5.06 2.98 3.80
N ASN A 50 -5.48 2.32 4.90
CA ASN A 50 -4.85 1.07 5.35
C ASN A 50 -4.89 -0.04 4.28
N ARG A 51 -6.00 -0.16 3.53
CA ARG A 51 -6.12 -1.15 2.45
C ARG A 51 -5.17 -0.86 1.29
N PHE A 52 -5.01 0.41 0.91
CA PHE A 52 -4.05 0.81 -0.13
C PHE A 52 -2.59 0.66 0.34
N VAL A 53 -2.31 0.89 1.63
CA VAL A 53 -1.00 0.59 2.22
C VAL A 53 -0.68 -0.90 2.11
N ILE A 54 -1.63 -1.79 2.46
CA ILE A 54 -1.45 -3.23 2.31
C ILE A 54 -1.19 -3.59 0.84
N ALA A 55 -1.97 -3.04 -0.10
CA ALA A 55 -1.74 -3.26 -1.54
C ALA A 55 -0.36 -2.77 -2.00
N ALA A 56 0.12 -1.64 -1.49
CA ALA A 56 1.44 -1.10 -1.78
C ALA A 56 2.56 -1.98 -1.22
N ILE A 57 2.39 -2.54 -0.01
CA ILE A 57 3.35 -3.48 0.59
C ILE A 57 3.45 -4.75 -0.26
N ILE A 58 2.30 -5.34 -0.64
CA ILE A 58 2.27 -6.55 -1.47
C ILE A 58 2.94 -6.29 -2.83
N GLN A 59 2.59 -5.18 -3.50
CA GLN A 59 3.21 -4.82 -4.78
C GLN A 59 4.68 -4.44 -4.64
N GLY A 60 5.08 -3.87 -3.50
CA GLY A 60 6.48 -3.58 -3.19
C GLY A 60 7.29 -4.86 -3.06
N ALA A 61 6.74 -5.89 -2.40
CA ALA A 61 7.35 -7.22 -2.32
C ALA A 61 7.47 -7.88 -3.70
N LEU A 62 6.45 -7.76 -4.55
CA LEU A 62 6.49 -8.21 -5.94
C LEU A 62 7.56 -7.46 -6.75
N ALA A 63 7.69 -6.14 -6.55
CA ALA A 63 8.69 -5.33 -7.24
C ALA A 63 10.09 -5.73 -6.82
N ALA A 64 10.34 -5.88 -5.52
CA ALA A 64 11.61 -6.36 -4.99
C ALA A 64 11.97 -7.75 -5.53
N SER A 65 10.98 -8.64 -5.64
CA SER A 65 11.16 -9.98 -6.22
C SER A 65 11.53 -9.92 -7.71
N ALA A 66 10.85 -9.07 -8.48
CA ALA A 66 11.18 -8.84 -9.89
C ALA A 66 12.59 -8.24 -10.05
N THR A 67 12.97 -7.27 -9.21
CA THR A 67 14.32 -6.71 -9.20
C THR A 67 15.37 -7.77 -8.88
N ALA A 68 15.16 -8.57 -7.83
CA ALA A 68 16.07 -9.64 -7.44
C ALA A 68 16.25 -10.66 -8.58
N PHE A 69 15.16 -11.05 -9.24
CA PHE A 69 15.20 -11.91 -10.42
C PHE A 69 16.02 -11.30 -11.55
N LEU A 70 15.76 -10.03 -11.92
CA LEU A 70 16.49 -9.38 -13.02
C LEU A 70 17.97 -9.19 -12.71
N LEU A 71 18.34 -8.94 -11.45
CA LEU A 71 19.74 -8.88 -11.02
C LEU A 71 20.42 -10.25 -11.10
N TYR A 72 19.73 -11.30 -10.65
CA TYR A 72 20.21 -12.68 -10.78
C TYR A 72 20.41 -13.06 -12.25
N ASP A 73 19.39 -12.84 -13.08
CA ASP A 73 19.43 -13.11 -14.51
C ASP A 73 20.52 -12.27 -15.21
N SER A 74 20.74 -11.02 -14.80
CA SER A 74 21.83 -10.20 -15.32
C SER A 74 23.21 -10.78 -15.06
N GLN A 75 23.41 -11.51 -13.95
CA GLN A 75 24.70 -12.07 -13.57
C GLN A 75 24.91 -13.48 -14.13
N TYR A 76 23.86 -14.31 -14.15
CA TYR A 76 23.95 -15.74 -14.46
C TYR A 76 23.23 -16.14 -15.75
N GLY A 77 22.37 -15.28 -16.29
CA GLY A 77 21.63 -15.52 -17.52
C GLY A 77 22.48 -15.35 -18.78
N THR A 78 22.09 -16.06 -19.83
CA THR A 78 22.76 -16.04 -21.15
C THR A 78 21.72 -15.85 -22.27
N PRO A 79 21.43 -14.61 -22.68
CA PRO A 79 21.96 -13.33 -22.21
C PRO A 79 21.30 -12.87 -20.90
N GLY A 80 22.06 -12.24 -20.01
CA GLY A 80 21.47 -11.67 -18.80
C GLY A 80 20.64 -10.41 -19.08
N ALA A 81 19.68 -10.12 -18.20
CA ALA A 81 18.75 -8.99 -18.29
C ALA A 81 19.36 -7.62 -18.69
N ALA A 82 20.57 -7.28 -18.26
CA ALA A 82 21.23 -6.03 -18.67
C ALA A 82 21.52 -5.98 -20.19
N LYS A 83 21.94 -7.12 -20.76
CA LYS A 83 22.15 -7.25 -22.21
C LYS A 83 20.82 -7.26 -22.97
N ILE A 84 19.76 -7.77 -22.33
CA ILE A 84 18.40 -7.76 -22.88
C ILE A 84 17.91 -6.33 -23.10
N VAL A 85 18.07 -5.47 -22.09
CA VAL A 85 17.70 -4.04 -22.18
C VAL A 85 18.49 -3.31 -23.27
N ALA A 86 19.78 -3.64 -23.42
CA ALA A 86 20.64 -3.06 -24.45
C ALA A 86 20.32 -3.54 -25.89
N GLY A 87 19.56 -4.63 -26.04
CA GLY A 87 19.25 -5.28 -27.32
C GLY A 87 18.16 -4.59 -28.18
N GLY A 88 17.61 -3.46 -27.74
CA GLY A 88 16.64 -2.68 -28.51
C GLY A 88 15.18 -3.10 -28.30
N GLY A 89 14.40 -3.23 -29.38
CA GLY A 89 12.93 -3.24 -29.37
C GLY A 89 12.25 -4.13 -28.31
N ALA A 90 12.66 -5.39 -28.15
CA ALA A 90 12.11 -6.28 -27.13
C ALA A 90 12.59 -5.95 -25.70
N GLY A 91 13.81 -5.42 -25.55
CA GLY A 91 14.32 -4.86 -24.28
C GLY A 91 13.53 -3.64 -23.79
N ASN A 92 12.95 -2.86 -24.70
CA ASN A 92 12.05 -1.75 -24.33
C ASN A 92 10.78 -2.25 -23.64
N TRP A 93 10.20 -3.37 -24.08
CA TRP A 93 9.03 -3.97 -23.41
C TRP A 93 9.37 -4.44 -22.00
N LEU A 94 10.58 -5.02 -21.82
CA LEU A 94 11.12 -5.32 -20.49
C LEU A 94 11.19 -4.07 -19.63
N THR A 95 11.87 -3.05 -20.13
CA THR A 95 12.17 -1.83 -19.38
C THR A 95 10.91 -1.06 -19.01
N VAL A 96 10.03 -0.82 -19.98
CA VAL A 96 8.77 -0.11 -19.76
C VAL A 96 7.83 -0.91 -18.86
N GLY A 97 7.76 -2.23 -19.02
CA GLY A 97 6.98 -3.09 -18.13
C GLY A 97 7.47 -3.02 -16.69
N TYR A 98 8.77 -3.21 -16.46
CA TYR A 98 9.36 -3.21 -15.12
C TYR A 98 9.26 -1.82 -14.44
N LEU A 99 9.70 -0.75 -15.11
CA LEU A 99 9.61 0.60 -14.54
C LEU A 99 8.16 1.04 -14.37
N GLY A 100 7.30 0.69 -15.34
CA GLY A 100 5.86 0.92 -15.23
C GLY A 100 5.27 0.23 -14.01
N PHE A 101 5.68 -1.00 -13.69
CA PHE A 101 5.21 -1.70 -12.49
C PHE A 101 5.68 -0.99 -11.21
N VAL A 102 6.96 -0.60 -11.11
CA VAL A 102 7.48 0.07 -9.91
C VAL A 102 6.77 1.41 -9.66
N ILE A 103 6.48 2.17 -10.72
CA ILE A 103 5.84 3.47 -10.64
C ILE A 103 4.34 3.35 -10.38
N PHE A 104 3.63 2.56 -11.19
CA PHE A 104 2.16 2.49 -11.12
C PHE A 104 1.64 1.45 -10.15
N GLY A 105 2.47 0.53 -9.68
CA GLY A 105 2.09 -0.49 -8.72
C GLY A 105 2.25 0.01 -7.28
N PRO A 106 3.39 -0.22 -6.62
CA PRO A 106 3.57 0.13 -5.23
C PRO A 106 3.55 1.65 -4.98
N LEU A 107 4.21 2.45 -5.83
CA LEU A 107 4.29 3.89 -5.63
C LEU A 107 2.92 4.56 -5.79
N ALA A 108 2.19 4.27 -6.87
CA ALA A 108 0.85 4.83 -7.03
C ALA A 108 -0.13 4.36 -5.95
N ALA A 109 -0.07 3.10 -5.50
CA ALA A 109 -0.87 2.62 -4.38
C ALA A 109 -0.54 3.35 -3.06
N ALA A 110 0.75 3.58 -2.78
CA ALA A 110 1.19 4.34 -1.62
C ALA A 110 0.71 5.79 -1.66
N VAL A 111 0.86 6.48 -2.79
CA VAL A 111 0.36 7.85 -2.97
C VAL A 111 -1.17 7.90 -2.85
N THR A 112 -1.87 6.91 -3.41
CA THR A 112 -3.33 6.80 -3.28
C THR A 112 -3.77 6.68 -1.83
N SER A 113 -3.02 5.93 -1.00
CA SER A 113 -3.32 5.84 0.43
C SER A 113 -3.30 7.20 1.13
N LEU A 114 -2.40 8.11 0.72
CA LEU A 114 -2.34 9.47 1.27
C LEU A 114 -3.60 10.28 0.93
N PHE A 115 -4.13 10.12 -0.29
CA PHE A 115 -5.38 10.77 -0.67
C PHE A 115 -6.58 10.28 0.15
N TYR A 116 -6.68 8.98 0.40
CA TYR A 116 -7.73 8.42 1.28
C TYR A 116 -7.56 8.87 2.73
N GLN A 117 -6.33 8.89 3.25
CA GLN A 117 -6.02 9.39 4.58
C GLN A 117 -6.36 10.88 4.72
N HIS A 118 -6.09 11.68 3.70
CA HIS A 118 -6.44 13.09 3.69
C HIS A 118 -7.97 13.29 3.72
N LEU A 119 -8.72 12.57 2.89
CA LEU A 119 -10.18 12.69 2.86
C LEU A 119 -10.85 12.22 4.15
N GLU A 120 -10.49 11.04 4.65
CA GLU A 120 -11.18 10.45 5.82
C GLU A 120 -10.74 11.09 7.13
N SER A 121 -9.45 11.38 7.30
CA SER A 121 -8.92 11.86 8.58
C SER A 121 -8.83 13.39 8.66
N HIS A 122 -8.42 14.09 7.59
CA HIS A 122 -8.27 15.55 7.63
C HIS A 122 -9.57 16.27 7.24
N LEU A 123 -10.20 15.87 6.13
CA LEU A 123 -11.43 16.48 5.64
C LEU A 123 -12.71 15.90 6.27
N ARG A 124 -12.58 14.88 7.12
CA ARG A 124 -13.71 14.20 7.80
C ARG A 124 -14.83 13.79 6.84
N ALA A 125 -14.46 13.39 5.62
CA ALA A 125 -15.37 12.97 4.55
C ALA A 125 -15.26 11.44 4.35
N PRO A 126 -15.83 10.63 5.26
CA PRO A 126 -15.69 9.17 5.20
C PRO A 126 -16.35 8.59 3.94
N TYR A 127 -15.72 7.57 3.37
CA TYR A 127 -16.26 6.89 2.20
C TYR A 127 -17.46 6.03 2.58
N THR A 128 -18.66 6.53 2.26
CA THR A 128 -19.94 5.85 2.49
C THR A 128 -20.75 5.71 1.19
N GLY A 129 -21.63 4.70 1.14
CA GLY A 129 -22.52 4.45 0.00
C GLY A 129 -21.77 4.21 -1.31
N ILE A 130 -22.09 5.00 -2.35
CA ILE A 130 -21.53 4.88 -3.69
C ILE A 130 -20.01 5.13 -3.72
N SER A 131 -19.49 6.06 -2.91
CA SER A 131 -18.04 6.30 -2.86
C SER A 131 -17.28 5.05 -2.39
N ASN A 132 -17.86 4.27 -1.47
CA ASN A 132 -17.27 3.02 -0.99
C ASN A 132 -17.16 1.97 -2.12
N VAL A 133 -18.13 1.92 -3.03
CA VAL A 133 -18.07 1.05 -4.23
C VAL A 133 -16.95 1.50 -5.15
N PHE A 134 -16.85 2.81 -5.42
CA PHE A 134 -15.78 3.37 -6.23
C PHE A 134 -14.39 3.13 -5.64
N ALA A 135 -14.23 3.17 -4.32
CA ALA A 135 -12.97 2.84 -3.66
C ALA A 135 -12.59 1.36 -3.81
N TRP A 136 -13.56 0.44 -3.76
CA TRP A 136 -13.31 -0.97 -4.07
C TRP A 136 -12.91 -1.18 -5.52
N LEU A 137 -13.66 -0.58 -6.46
CA LEU A 137 -13.35 -0.64 -7.88
C LEU A 137 -11.95 -0.09 -8.16
N HIS A 138 -11.60 1.05 -7.57
CA HIS A 138 -10.27 1.62 -7.68
C HIS A 138 -9.20 0.66 -7.17
N LEU A 139 -9.38 0.14 -5.95
CA LEU A 139 -8.41 -0.76 -5.34
C LEU A 139 -8.22 -2.04 -6.17
N VAL A 140 -9.29 -2.68 -6.64
CA VAL A 140 -9.14 -3.97 -7.34
C VAL A 140 -8.69 -3.75 -8.78
N LEU A 141 -9.40 -2.93 -9.54
CA LEU A 141 -9.17 -2.79 -10.98
C LEU A 141 -7.82 -2.12 -11.27
N MET A 142 -7.43 -1.09 -10.50
CA MET A 142 -6.14 -0.44 -10.71
C MET A 142 -4.99 -1.41 -10.42
N ASN A 143 -5.03 -2.10 -9.27
CA ASN A 143 -3.93 -2.98 -8.88
C ASN A 143 -3.83 -4.21 -9.79
N VAL A 144 -4.95 -4.86 -10.13
CA VAL A 144 -4.96 -6.00 -11.06
C VAL A 144 -4.58 -5.58 -12.48
N GLY A 145 -5.13 -4.47 -12.96
CA GLY A 145 -4.85 -3.95 -14.29
C GLY A 145 -3.39 -3.54 -14.46
N VAL A 146 -2.85 -2.76 -13.53
CA VAL A 146 -1.43 -2.35 -13.58
C VAL A 146 -0.53 -3.56 -13.47
N THR A 147 -0.73 -4.43 -12.47
CA THR A 147 0.11 -5.62 -12.28
C THR A 147 0.05 -6.49 -13.53
N GLY A 148 -1.14 -6.82 -14.03
CA GLY A 148 -1.31 -7.67 -15.21
C GLY A 148 -0.66 -7.09 -16.48
N ALA A 149 -0.91 -5.82 -16.78
CA ALA A 149 -0.36 -5.17 -17.97
C ALA A 149 1.18 -5.13 -17.91
N THR A 150 1.71 -4.61 -16.80
CA THR A 150 3.15 -4.41 -16.64
C THR A 150 3.92 -5.72 -16.50
N TRP A 151 3.34 -6.73 -15.84
CA TRP A 151 3.93 -8.07 -15.74
C TRP A 151 4.02 -8.79 -17.07
N LEU A 152 2.95 -8.75 -17.87
CA LEU A 152 2.98 -9.31 -19.21
C LEU A 152 4.01 -8.60 -20.10
N MET A 153 4.11 -7.27 -19.99
CA MET A 153 5.13 -6.51 -20.72
C MET A 153 6.55 -6.95 -20.35
N TRP A 154 6.90 -7.02 -19.06
CA TRP A 154 8.29 -7.27 -18.71
C TRP A 154 8.70 -8.73 -18.92
N ILE A 155 7.82 -9.68 -18.62
CA ILE A 155 8.03 -11.11 -18.92
C ILE A 155 8.09 -11.33 -20.43
N GLY A 156 7.21 -10.68 -21.19
CA GLY A 156 7.21 -10.75 -22.65
C GLY A 156 8.53 -10.26 -23.25
N GLY A 157 9.03 -9.11 -22.79
CA GLY A 157 10.32 -8.57 -23.21
C GLY A 157 11.50 -9.48 -22.85
N TRP A 158 11.52 -10.02 -21.63
CA TRP A 158 12.55 -10.97 -21.18
C TRP A 158 12.56 -12.25 -22.03
N ARG A 159 11.40 -12.86 -22.27
CA ARG A 159 11.28 -14.08 -23.10
C ARG A 159 11.68 -13.81 -24.55
N ALA A 160 11.29 -12.68 -25.11
CA ALA A 160 11.58 -12.33 -26.49
C ALA A 160 13.08 -12.23 -26.77
N VAL A 161 13.84 -11.58 -25.89
CA VAL A 161 15.28 -11.43 -26.12
C VAL A 161 16.06 -12.70 -25.79
N ASN A 162 15.67 -13.45 -24.75
CA ASN A 162 16.29 -14.74 -24.48
C ASN A 162 16.15 -15.71 -25.66
N PHE A 163 15.00 -15.70 -26.33
CA PHE A 163 14.82 -16.51 -27.54
C PHE A 163 15.72 -16.03 -28.68
N ILE A 164 15.73 -14.74 -29.01
CA ILE A 164 16.62 -14.20 -30.07
C ILE A 164 18.08 -14.58 -29.84
N SER A 165 18.56 -14.50 -28.60
CA SER A 165 19.96 -14.72 -28.29
C SER A 165 20.36 -16.20 -28.21
N THR A 166 19.40 -17.12 -28.03
CA THR A 166 19.66 -18.57 -28.02
C THR A 166 19.49 -19.20 -29.39
N THR A 167 18.48 -18.80 -30.16
CA THR A 167 18.18 -19.40 -31.48
C THR A 167 18.76 -18.58 -32.65
N GLY A 168 19.21 -17.35 -32.38
CA GLY A 168 19.57 -16.38 -33.39
C GLY A 168 18.34 -15.68 -33.98
N ALA A 169 18.49 -14.41 -34.39
CA ALA A 169 17.42 -13.65 -35.04
C ALA A 169 16.91 -14.31 -36.34
N SER A 170 17.74 -15.14 -36.96
CA SER A 170 17.42 -15.96 -38.14
C SER A 170 16.51 -17.17 -37.85
N ALA A 171 16.25 -17.50 -36.59
CA ALA A 171 15.28 -18.56 -36.24
C ALA A 171 13.83 -18.15 -36.52
N PHE A 172 13.54 -16.85 -36.51
CA PHE A 172 12.21 -16.35 -36.82
C PHE A 172 11.93 -16.40 -38.32
N CYS A 173 12.95 -16.29 -39.17
CA CYS A 173 12.85 -16.44 -40.64
C CYS A 173 14.17 -16.87 -41.31
N LYS A 174 14.09 -17.91 -42.17
CA LYS A 174 15.14 -18.31 -43.14
C LYS A 174 15.16 -17.46 -44.42
N ALA A 175 14.18 -16.59 -44.64
CA ALA A 175 14.04 -15.79 -45.87
C ALA A 175 14.07 -14.29 -45.54
N ASN A 176 14.93 -13.57 -46.27
CA ASN A 176 15.07 -12.12 -46.42
C ASN A 176 14.50 -11.22 -45.31
N ALA A 177 15.39 -10.46 -44.66
CA ALA A 177 15.17 -9.54 -43.54
C ALA A 177 14.19 -8.36 -43.77
N THR A 178 13.36 -8.41 -44.81
CA THR A 178 12.45 -7.33 -45.23
C THR A 178 10.97 -7.57 -44.92
N ASP A 179 10.58 -8.74 -44.41
CA ASP A 179 9.19 -8.99 -44.02
C ASP A 179 8.92 -8.58 -42.55
N PRO A 180 8.09 -7.55 -42.27
CA PRO A 180 7.80 -7.10 -40.90
C PRO A 180 7.12 -8.18 -40.04
N SER A 181 6.51 -9.19 -40.67
CA SER A 181 5.89 -10.37 -40.03
C SER A 181 6.92 -11.28 -39.34
N CYS A 182 8.19 -11.20 -39.76
CA CYS A 182 9.31 -11.96 -39.21
C CYS A 182 9.94 -11.33 -37.95
N SER A 183 9.46 -10.17 -37.51
CA SER A 183 10.00 -9.50 -36.33
C SER A 183 9.59 -10.23 -35.05
N VAL A 184 10.49 -10.29 -34.06
CA VAL A 184 10.20 -10.81 -32.71
C VAL A 184 8.97 -10.14 -32.09
N HIS A 185 8.74 -8.88 -32.47
CA HIS A 185 7.59 -8.10 -32.04
C HIS A 185 6.27 -8.71 -32.48
N VAL A 186 6.20 -9.35 -33.65
CA VAL A 186 4.98 -9.95 -34.16
C VAL A 186 4.78 -11.35 -33.59
N GLN A 187 5.84 -12.18 -33.56
CA GLN A 187 5.70 -13.58 -33.18
C GLN A 187 5.63 -13.82 -31.66
N ILE A 188 6.44 -13.12 -30.86
CA ILE A 188 6.47 -13.32 -29.41
C ILE A 188 5.60 -12.30 -28.70
N LEU A 189 5.73 -11.02 -29.06
CA LEU A 189 5.01 -9.95 -28.36
C LEU A 189 3.59 -9.75 -28.91
N GLY A 190 3.33 -10.05 -30.19
CA GLY A 190 2.03 -9.85 -30.84
C GLY A 190 0.86 -10.47 -30.07
N PRO A 191 0.93 -11.76 -29.67
CA PRO A 191 -0.11 -12.38 -28.86
C PRO A 191 -0.29 -11.77 -27.47
N LEU A 192 0.73 -11.08 -26.94
CA LEU A 192 0.68 -10.42 -25.63
C LEU A 192 0.11 -9.00 -25.70
N VAL A 193 0.13 -8.33 -26.86
CA VAL A 193 -0.37 -6.95 -26.97
C VAL A 193 -1.85 -6.85 -26.59
N THR A 194 -2.69 -7.78 -27.07
CA THR A 194 -4.13 -7.81 -26.76
C THR A 194 -4.42 -7.95 -25.26
N PRO A 195 -3.87 -8.95 -24.54
CA PRO A 195 -4.09 -9.04 -23.09
C PRO A 195 -3.47 -7.88 -22.32
N ILE A 196 -2.31 -7.34 -22.73
CA ILE A 196 -1.74 -6.12 -22.12
C ILE A 196 -2.73 -4.95 -22.25
N GLY A 197 -3.30 -4.75 -23.44
CA GLY A 197 -4.31 -3.72 -23.69
C GLY A 197 -5.56 -3.91 -22.84
N ALA A 198 -6.03 -5.15 -22.67
CA ALA A 198 -7.17 -5.45 -21.81
C ALA A 198 -6.90 -5.11 -20.34
N PHE A 199 -5.73 -5.49 -19.80
CA PHE A 199 -5.34 -5.13 -18.44
C PHE A 199 -5.13 -3.61 -18.27
N ALA A 200 -4.57 -2.94 -19.28
CA ALA A 200 -4.44 -1.49 -19.28
C ALA A 200 -5.81 -0.80 -19.24
N LEU A 201 -6.80 -1.30 -20.00
CA LEU A 201 -8.16 -0.80 -19.95
C LEU A 201 -8.80 -1.03 -18.57
N VAL A 202 -8.59 -2.20 -17.96
CA VAL A 202 -9.03 -2.49 -16.59
C VAL A 202 -8.41 -1.49 -15.60
N ALA A 203 -7.11 -1.21 -15.73
CA ALA A 203 -6.43 -0.21 -14.89
C ALA A 203 -7.03 1.19 -15.06
N LEU A 204 -7.33 1.60 -16.29
CA LEU A 204 -7.95 2.89 -16.60
C LEU A 204 -9.34 3.00 -15.97
N ILE A 205 -10.19 1.97 -16.08
CA ILE A 205 -11.51 1.95 -15.43
C ILE A 205 -11.34 2.09 -13.91
N GLY A 206 -10.37 1.40 -13.32
CA GLY A 206 -10.03 1.54 -11.90
C GLY A 206 -9.63 2.96 -11.51
N ALA A 207 -8.74 3.58 -12.28
CA ALA A 207 -8.28 4.95 -12.06
C ALA A 207 -9.43 5.97 -12.17
N PHE A 208 -10.30 5.83 -13.17
CA PHE A 208 -11.49 6.68 -13.31
C PHE A 208 -12.48 6.49 -12.15
N ALA A 209 -12.73 5.25 -11.73
CA ALA A 209 -13.56 4.97 -10.56
C ALA A 209 -12.98 5.64 -9.31
N GLY A 210 -11.66 5.56 -9.11
CA GLY A 210 -10.95 6.23 -8.03
C GLY A 210 -11.11 7.75 -8.04
N GLY A 211 -10.88 8.37 -9.20
CA GLY A 211 -11.03 9.81 -9.38
C GLY A 211 -12.47 10.30 -9.14
N LEU A 212 -13.47 9.58 -9.64
CA LEU A 212 -14.89 9.89 -9.40
C LEU A 212 -15.24 9.75 -7.91
N GLY A 213 -14.76 8.68 -7.27
CA GLY A 213 -14.91 8.46 -5.83
C GLY A 213 -14.30 9.60 -5.02
N TYR A 214 -13.11 10.06 -5.40
CA TYR A 214 -12.40 11.18 -4.78
C TYR A 214 -13.19 12.49 -4.89
N VAL A 215 -13.60 12.86 -6.10
CA VAL A 215 -14.38 14.09 -6.32
C VAL A 215 -15.71 14.05 -5.56
N ALA A 216 -16.40 12.91 -5.55
CA ALA A 216 -17.65 12.75 -4.83
C ALA A 216 -17.48 12.86 -3.30
N ALA A 217 -16.39 12.33 -2.74
CA ALA A 217 -16.07 12.47 -1.33
C ALA A 217 -15.69 13.92 -0.98
N TRP A 218 -14.84 14.55 -1.80
CA TRP A 218 -14.39 15.93 -1.59
C TRP A 218 -15.54 16.94 -1.63
N ARG A 219 -16.49 16.79 -2.55
CA ARG A 219 -17.68 17.67 -2.63
C ARG A 219 -18.59 17.56 -1.41
N ARG A 220 -18.54 16.44 -0.68
CA ARG A 220 -19.30 16.24 0.57
C ARG A 220 -18.54 16.69 1.81
N ALA A 221 -17.26 17.04 1.68
CA ALA A 221 -16.48 17.51 2.81
C ALA A 221 -17.10 18.79 3.38
N PRO A 222 -17.27 18.91 4.70
CA PRO A 222 -17.74 20.13 5.32
C PRO A 222 -16.76 21.27 4.97
N ARG A 223 -17.28 22.34 4.37
CA ARG A 223 -16.50 23.57 4.15
C ARG A 223 -16.24 24.18 5.52
N GLN A 224 -14.96 24.25 5.89
CA GLN A 224 -14.50 24.98 7.07
C GLN A 224 -14.40 26.46 6.75
#